data_AF-A0A0N4YTB0-F1
#
_entry.id   AF-A0A0N4YTB0-F1
#
_cell.length_a   1.000
_cell.length_b   1.000
_cell.length_c   1.000
_cell.angle_alpha   90.00
_cell.angle_beta   90.00
_cell.angle_gamma   90.00
#
_symmetry.space_group_name_H-M   'P 1'
#
loop_
_entity.id
_entity.type
_entity.pdbx_description
1 polymer ?
#
loop_
_entity_poly.entity_id
_entity_poly.type
_entity_poly.pdbx_seq_one_letter_code
_entity_poly.pdbx_strand_id
1 'polypeptide(L)'
;MQIKRNISACGYLKQMSEDNWNEMCKSLVASALTDGEMDFVVDLFIPLMEYDLFCEVMCSELMSLCSSFVMNGPSGIGNIPAFLGAILCANWPRQMSKAIDTINPILYTSVSVIKGWILVLEEDNMAVLKAANSSSDSVEELNSSSVEAEREDPEIVNRCAHSVCLLCESAQRSLWMKWPELCDEIYAAIKPCITHNQVITGFVLSSIDC
;
A
#
# COMPACT_ATOMS: atom_id res chain seq x y z
N MET A 1 -19.83 -19.96 1.34
CA MET A 1 -20.78 -20.08 0.20
C MET A 1 -22.18 -19.53 0.50
N GLN A 2 -22.76 -19.73 1.70
CA GLN A 2 -24.09 -19.20 2.02
C GLN A 2 -24.14 -17.66 2.14
N ILE A 3 -23.12 -17.05 2.77
CA ILE A 3 -23.03 -15.58 2.93
C ILE A 3 -22.94 -14.87 1.58
N LYS A 4 -22.06 -15.33 0.67
CA LYS A 4 -21.95 -14.76 -0.68
C LYS A 4 -23.29 -14.81 -1.44
N ARG A 5 -24.03 -15.92 -1.35
CA ARG A 5 -25.39 -16.05 -1.92
C ARG A 5 -26.41 -15.12 -1.26
N ASN A 6 -26.36 -14.96 0.05
CA ASN A 6 -27.26 -14.08 0.78
C ASN A 6 -27.02 -12.60 0.45
N ILE A 7 -25.76 -12.20 0.26
CA ILE A 7 -25.37 -10.83 -0.15
C ILE A 7 -25.89 -10.55 -1.57
N SER A 8 -25.66 -11.46 -2.52
CA SER A 8 -26.19 -11.29 -3.89
C SER A 8 -27.73 -11.32 -3.95
N ALA A 9 -28.39 -12.00 -3.01
CA ALA A 9 -29.85 -12.01 -2.90
C ALA A 9 -30.41 -10.83 -2.09
N CYS A 10 -29.57 -10.00 -1.48
CA CYS A 10 -29.99 -8.91 -0.61
C CYS A 10 -30.37 -7.69 -1.45
N GLY A 11 -31.67 -7.50 -1.68
CA GLY A 11 -32.20 -6.34 -2.41
C GLY A 11 -31.90 -4.99 -1.74
N TYR A 12 -31.58 -4.98 -0.44
CA TYR A 12 -31.22 -3.77 0.30
C TYR A 12 -29.93 -3.11 -0.22
N LEU A 13 -28.93 -3.90 -0.64
CA LEU A 13 -27.66 -3.38 -1.14
C LEU A 13 -27.85 -2.51 -2.40
N LYS A 14 -28.84 -2.84 -3.22
CA LYS A 14 -29.20 -2.06 -4.43
C LYS A 14 -29.79 -0.69 -4.11
N GLN A 15 -30.27 -0.48 -2.88
CA GLN A 15 -30.95 0.74 -2.45
C GLN A 15 -30.10 1.58 -1.50
N MET A 16 -28.89 1.12 -1.15
CA MET A 16 -28.00 1.85 -0.25
C MET A 16 -27.53 3.14 -0.89
N SER A 17 -27.59 4.24 -0.11
CA SER A 17 -27.00 5.52 -0.49
C SER A 17 -25.47 5.48 -0.38
N GLU A 18 -24.82 6.49 -0.92
CA GLU A 18 -23.37 6.69 -0.77
C GLU A 18 -22.94 6.73 0.70
N ASP A 19 -23.72 7.37 1.58
CA ASP A 19 -23.45 7.42 3.02
C ASP A 19 -23.45 6.02 3.65
N ASN A 20 -24.44 5.18 3.28
CA ASN A 20 -24.50 3.80 3.77
C ASN A 20 -23.32 2.96 3.27
N TRP A 21 -22.89 3.17 2.03
CA TRP A 21 -21.70 2.52 1.49
C TRP A 21 -20.42 2.99 2.19
N ASN A 22 -20.31 4.28 2.53
CA ASN A 22 -19.20 4.82 3.30
C ASN A 22 -19.09 4.15 4.67
N GLU A 23 -20.20 4.06 5.42
CA GLU A 23 -20.22 3.38 6.72
C GLU A 23 -19.85 1.89 6.60
N MET A 24 -20.35 1.23 5.56
CA MET A 24 -20.04 -0.18 5.31
C MET A 24 -18.57 -0.39 4.95
N CYS A 25 -18.00 0.41 4.06
CA CYS A 25 -16.59 0.30 3.67
C CYS A 25 -15.66 0.55 4.85
N LYS A 26 -15.94 1.59 5.66
CA LYS A 26 -15.20 1.85 6.90
C LYS A 26 -15.27 0.68 7.87
N SER A 27 -16.44 0.07 8.02
CA SER A 27 -16.62 -1.09 8.89
C SER A 27 -15.84 -2.31 8.37
N LEU A 28 -15.84 -2.55 7.05
CA LEU A 28 -15.05 -3.63 6.44
C LEU A 28 -13.55 -3.42 6.63
N VAL A 29 -13.06 -2.20 6.41
CA VAL A 29 -11.65 -1.83 6.64
C VAL A 29 -11.28 -1.98 8.11
N ALA A 30 -12.14 -1.52 9.03
CA ALA A 30 -11.92 -1.70 10.46
C ALA A 30 -11.86 -3.18 10.86
N SER A 31 -12.76 -4.03 10.36
CA SER A 31 -12.70 -5.46 10.65
C SER A 31 -11.48 -6.15 10.05
N ALA A 32 -11.01 -5.72 8.88
CA ALA A 32 -9.77 -6.24 8.31
C ALA A 32 -8.56 -5.87 9.18
N LEU A 33 -8.49 -4.63 9.65
CA LEU A 33 -7.30 -4.06 10.29
C LEU A 33 -7.25 -4.26 11.80
N THR A 34 -8.40 -4.22 12.48
CA THR A 34 -8.51 -4.32 13.94
C THR A 34 -8.90 -5.72 14.40
N ASP A 35 -9.85 -6.36 13.72
CA ASP A 35 -10.32 -7.69 14.10
C ASP A 35 -9.49 -8.82 13.49
N GLY A 36 -8.59 -8.51 12.56
CA GLY A 36 -7.70 -9.47 11.89
C GLY A 36 -8.39 -10.30 10.79
N GLU A 37 -9.61 -9.93 10.39
CA GLU A 37 -10.46 -10.68 9.45
C GLU A 37 -10.16 -10.32 7.98
N MET A 38 -8.89 -10.11 7.63
CA MET A 38 -8.47 -9.61 6.31
C MET A 38 -8.95 -10.51 5.16
N ASP A 39 -8.67 -11.82 5.25
CA ASP A 39 -9.04 -12.78 4.20
C ASP A 39 -10.55 -12.81 3.98
N PHE A 40 -11.32 -12.77 5.07
CA PHE A 40 -12.78 -12.75 5.01
C PHE A 40 -13.31 -11.48 4.33
N VAL A 41 -12.80 -10.31 4.72
CA VAL A 41 -13.19 -9.02 4.14
C VAL A 41 -12.87 -8.97 2.65
N VAL A 42 -11.69 -9.41 2.25
CA VAL A 42 -11.30 -9.45 0.83
C VAL A 42 -12.18 -10.43 0.06
N ASP A 43 -12.58 -11.56 0.66
CA ASP A 43 -13.52 -12.51 0.07
C ASP A 43 -14.93 -11.94 -0.14
N LEU A 44 -15.32 -10.94 0.67
CA LEU A 44 -16.57 -10.18 0.53
C LEU A 44 -16.50 -9.14 -0.58
N PHE A 45 -15.32 -8.67 -0.98
CA PHE A 45 -15.22 -7.72 -2.10
C PHE A 45 -15.77 -8.34 -3.38
N ILE A 46 -15.52 -9.63 -3.62
CA ILE A 46 -15.96 -10.33 -4.83
C ILE A 46 -17.46 -10.16 -5.12
N PRO A 47 -18.40 -10.48 -4.21
CA PRO A 47 -19.82 -10.25 -4.44
C PRO A 47 -20.24 -8.77 -4.35
N LEU A 48 -19.48 -7.90 -3.66
CA LEU A 48 -19.83 -6.49 -3.49
C LEU A 48 -19.40 -5.61 -4.67
N MET A 49 -18.39 -6.04 -5.42
CA MET A 49 -17.92 -5.36 -6.62
C MET A 49 -18.93 -5.37 -7.79
N GLU A 50 -20.08 -6.05 -7.64
CA GLU A 50 -21.22 -5.87 -8.56
C GLU A 50 -21.83 -4.46 -8.45
N TYR A 51 -21.57 -3.74 -7.36
CA TYR A 51 -22.08 -2.39 -7.11
C TYR A 51 -21.00 -1.35 -7.38
N ASP A 52 -21.15 -0.54 -8.44
CA ASP A 52 -20.16 0.47 -8.82
C ASP A 52 -19.86 1.46 -7.69
N LEU A 53 -20.90 1.89 -6.96
CA LEU A 53 -20.77 2.80 -5.82
C LEU A 53 -19.95 2.20 -4.67
N PHE A 54 -20.02 0.89 -4.46
CA PHE A 54 -19.15 0.21 -3.50
C PHE A 54 -17.69 0.29 -3.95
N CYS A 55 -17.41 0.03 -5.23
CA CYS A 55 -16.07 0.12 -5.77
C CYS A 55 -15.48 1.53 -5.61
N GLU A 56 -16.25 2.56 -5.97
CA GLU A 56 -15.84 3.98 -5.85
C GLU A 56 -15.51 4.34 -4.40
N VAL A 57 -16.43 4.05 -3.47
CA VAL A 57 -16.25 4.35 -2.04
C VAL A 57 -15.10 3.56 -1.44
N MET A 58 -14.97 2.26 -1.73
CA MET A 58 -13.89 1.43 -1.21
C MET A 58 -12.52 1.88 -1.74
N CYS A 59 -12.42 2.25 -3.02
CA CYS A 59 -11.17 2.78 -3.58
C CYS A 59 -10.79 4.11 -2.93
N SER A 60 -11.77 5.01 -2.72
CA SER A 60 -11.55 6.28 -2.00
C SER A 60 -11.07 6.04 -0.57
N GLU A 61 -11.70 5.10 0.15
CA GLU A 61 -11.32 4.74 1.52
C GLU A 61 -9.90 4.16 1.57
N LEU A 62 -9.54 3.24 0.67
CA LEU A 62 -8.18 2.69 0.58
C LEU A 62 -7.13 3.77 0.30
N MET A 63 -7.40 4.68 -0.63
CA MET A 63 -6.50 5.80 -0.96
C MET A 63 -6.33 6.73 0.24
N SER A 64 -7.43 7.12 0.89
CA SER A 64 -7.42 7.99 2.08
C SER A 64 -6.64 7.35 3.23
N LEU A 65 -6.91 6.07 3.50
CA LEU A 65 -6.24 5.30 4.54
C LEU A 65 -4.73 5.23 4.31
N CYS A 66 -4.31 4.85 3.11
CA CYS A 66 -2.89 4.69 2.78
C CYS A 66 -2.16 6.05 2.74
N SER A 67 -2.81 7.10 2.21
CA SER A 67 -2.26 8.45 2.22
C SER A 67 -2.11 8.99 3.64
N SER A 68 -3.13 8.82 4.50
CA SER A 68 -3.05 9.24 5.90
C SER A 68 -1.97 8.47 6.65
N PHE A 69 -1.81 7.16 6.38
CA PHE A 69 -0.78 6.35 6.99
C PHE A 69 0.64 6.85 6.64
N VAL A 70 0.89 7.17 5.38
CA VAL A 70 2.21 7.68 4.94
C VAL A 70 2.47 9.09 5.49
N MET A 71 1.48 9.98 5.42
CA MET A 71 1.64 11.39 5.80
C MET A 71 1.64 11.62 7.31
N ASN A 72 0.72 10.98 8.04
CA ASN A 72 0.51 11.20 9.47
C ASN A 72 1.10 10.09 10.36
N GLY A 73 1.55 8.99 9.75
CA GLY A 73 2.09 7.83 10.45
C GLY A 73 1.03 6.82 10.89
N PRO A 74 1.46 5.68 11.48
CA PRO A 74 0.54 4.67 11.98
C PRO A 74 -0.31 5.22 13.12
N SER A 75 -1.62 5.33 12.90
CA SER A 75 -2.60 5.79 13.90
C SER A 75 -3.05 4.70 14.88
N GLY A 76 -2.30 3.60 14.98
CA GLY A 76 -2.71 2.38 15.70
C GLY A 76 -3.75 1.53 14.94
N ILE A 77 -4.09 1.90 13.71
CA ILE A 77 -5.04 1.16 12.85
C ILE A 77 -4.29 0.04 12.12
N GLY A 78 -4.23 -1.14 12.74
CA GLY A 78 -3.84 -2.41 12.11
C GLY A 78 -2.57 -2.42 11.25
N ASN A 79 -2.44 -3.47 10.43
CA ASN A 79 -1.34 -3.60 9.48
C ASN A 79 -1.85 -3.37 8.05
N ILE A 80 -1.81 -2.10 7.61
CA ILE A 80 -2.26 -1.67 6.28
C ILE A 80 -1.48 -2.38 5.16
N PRO A 81 -0.14 -2.48 5.19
CA PRO A 81 0.60 -3.27 4.21
C PRO A 81 0.13 -4.72 4.10
N ALA A 82 -0.14 -5.39 5.23
CA ALA A 82 -0.67 -6.75 5.22
C ALA A 82 -2.06 -6.85 4.59
N PHE A 83 -2.93 -5.86 4.84
CA PHE A 83 -4.24 -5.80 4.20
C PHE A 83 -4.15 -5.62 2.68
N LEU A 84 -3.25 -4.74 2.20
CA LEU A 84 -2.98 -4.65 0.75
C LEU A 84 -2.42 -5.96 0.21
N GLY A 85 -1.53 -6.63 0.95
CA GLY A 85 -1.01 -7.96 0.62
C GLY A 85 -2.12 -9.00 0.44
N ALA A 86 -3.11 -9.01 1.35
CA ALA A 86 -4.29 -9.87 1.26
C ALA A 86 -5.12 -9.57 -0.01
N ILE A 87 -5.32 -8.30 -0.36
CA ILE A 87 -6.01 -7.89 -1.60
C ILE A 87 -5.24 -8.38 -2.84
N LEU A 88 -3.92 -8.14 -2.90
CA LEU A 88 -3.07 -8.56 -4.02
C LEU A 88 -3.06 -10.08 -4.18
N CYS A 89 -3.02 -10.81 -3.07
CA CYS A 89 -2.88 -12.26 -3.05
C CYS A 89 -4.21 -13.00 -2.97
N ALA A 90 -5.33 -12.31 -3.04
CA ALA A 90 -6.65 -12.92 -2.99
C ALA A 90 -6.90 -13.88 -4.16
N ASN A 91 -7.86 -14.78 -3.98
CA ASN A 91 -8.29 -15.71 -5.03
C ASN A 91 -9.40 -15.08 -5.87
N TRP A 92 -9.03 -14.03 -6.61
CA TRP A 92 -9.93 -13.33 -7.52
C TRP A 92 -10.51 -14.28 -8.58
N PRO A 93 -11.82 -14.17 -8.90
CA PRO A 93 -12.39 -14.83 -10.06
C PRO A 93 -11.61 -14.48 -11.32
N ARG A 94 -11.53 -15.41 -12.28
CA ARG A 94 -10.69 -15.25 -13.48
C ARG A 94 -10.95 -13.94 -14.22
N GLN A 95 -12.22 -13.53 -14.32
CA GLN A 95 -12.63 -12.30 -14.97
C GLN A 95 -12.24 -11.01 -14.22
N MET A 96 -11.92 -11.09 -12.92
CA MET A 96 -11.55 -9.98 -12.03
C MET A 96 -10.06 -10.06 -11.59
N SER A 97 -9.29 -10.98 -12.15
CA SER A 97 -7.91 -11.28 -11.71
C SER A 97 -6.86 -10.28 -12.19
N LYS A 98 -7.24 -9.30 -13.02
CA LYS A 98 -6.33 -8.28 -13.58
C LYS A 98 -6.49 -6.97 -12.83
N ALA A 99 -5.36 -6.36 -12.43
CA ALA A 99 -5.29 -5.01 -11.89
C ALA A 99 -5.46 -3.97 -13.02
N ILE A 100 -6.68 -3.84 -13.53
CA ILE A 100 -7.07 -2.81 -14.49
C ILE A 100 -8.30 -2.13 -13.88
N ASP A 101 -8.32 -0.80 -13.88
CA ASP A 101 -9.39 0.03 -13.31
C ASP A 101 -10.81 -0.42 -13.72
N THR A 102 -11.00 -0.73 -15.00
CA THR A 102 -12.26 -1.17 -15.59
C THR A 102 -12.59 -2.65 -15.33
N ILE A 103 -11.66 -3.44 -14.78
CA ILE A 103 -11.84 -4.87 -14.49
C ILE A 103 -11.93 -5.15 -12.99
N ASN A 104 -11.01 -4.58 -12.22
CA ASN A 104 -10.92 -4.71 -10.78
C ASN A 104 -10.34 -3.40 -10.20
N PRO A 105 -11.20 -2.39 -9.96
CA PRO A 105 -10.76 -1.09 -9.47
C PRO A 105 -10.09 -1.15 -8.10
N ILE A 106 -10.55 -2.06 -7.22
CA ILE A 106 -9.97 -2.24 -5.88
C ILE A 106 -8.53 -2.77 -6.00
N LEU A 107 -8.32 -3.84 -6.77
CA LEU A 107 -6.99 -4.40 -7.00
C LEU A 107 -6.06 -3.41 -7.72
N TYR A 108 -6.58 -2.69 -8.72
CA TYR A 108 -5.85 -1.63 -9.40
C TYR A 108 -5.42 -0.52 -8.43
N THR A 109 -6.32 -0.09 -7.54
CA THR A 109 -6.02 0.92 -6.52
C THR A 109 -4.94 0.44 -5.57
N SER A 110 -5.04 -0.79 -5.06
CA SER A 110 -4.02 -1.36 -4.17
C SER A 110 -2.64 -1.44 -4.83
N VAL A 111 -2.56 -1.86 -6.10
CA VAL A 111 -1.30 -1.87 -6.86
C VAL A 111 -0.77 -0.45 -7.06
N SER A 112 -1.65 0.51 -7.35
CA SER A 112 -1.28 1.92 -7.57
C SER A 112 -0.72 2.57 -6.30
N VAL A 113 -1.31 2.28 -5.14
CA VAL A 113 -0.79 2.72 -3.83
C VAL A 113 0.63 2.19 -3.60
N ILE A 114 0.85 0.90 -3.82
CA ILE A 114 2.17 0.28 -3.63
C ILE A 114 3.19 0.87 -4.60
N LYS A 115 2.81 1.09 -5.87
CA LYS A 115 3.66 1.78 -6.84
C LYS A 115 3.97 3.22 -6.43
N GLY A 116 3.03 3.92 -5.78
CA GLY A 116 3.28 5.23 -5.18
C GLY A 116 4.34 5.19 -4.08
N TRP A 117 4.32 4.18 -3.21
CA TRP A 117 5.38 3.99 -2.20
C TRP A 117 6.74 3.70 -2.83
N ILE A 118 6.78 2.87 -3.87
CA ILE A 118 8.01 2.56 -4.62
C ILE A 118 8.57 3.83 -5.26
N LEU A 119 7.72 4.65 -5.89
CA LEU A 119 8.13 5.89 -6.54
C LEU A 119 8.82 6.85 -5.56
N VAL A 120 8.28 7.02 -4.35
CA VAL A 120 8.91 7.83 -3.28
C VAL A 120 10.33 7.35 -2.97
N LEU A 121 10.54 6.03 -2.91
CA LEU A 121 11.87 5.47 -2.66
C LEU A 121 12.83 5.69 -3.84
N GLU A 122 12.34 5.54 -5.07
CA GLU A 122 13.13 5.80 -6.28
C GLU A 122 13.55 7.26 -6.38
N GLU A 123 12.66 8.19 -6.07
CA GLU A 123 12.93 9.63 -6.06
C GLU A 123 13.99 10.01 -5.01
N ASP A 124 13.89 9.50 -3.78
CA ASP A 124 14.93 9.71 -2.75
C ASP A 124 16.28 9.11 -3.17
N ASN A 125 16.28 7.89 -3.72
CA ASN A 125 17.51 7.25 -4.19
C ASN A 125 18.20 8.08 -5.28
N MET A 126 17.44 8.64 -6.23
CA MET A 126 18.00 9.51 -7.27
C MET A 126 18.58 10.80 -6.68
N ALA A 127 17.91 11.41 -5.70
CA ALA A 127 18.40 12.61 -5.02
C ALA A 127 19.75 12.34 -4.31
N VAL A 128 19.87 11.20 -3.62
CA VAL A 128 21.11 10.78 -2.96
C VAL A 128 22.26 10.58 -3.97
N LEU A 129 21.98 9.91 -5.09
CA LEU A 129 23.00 9.68 -6.13
C LEU A 129 23.48 10.98 -6.78
N LYS A 130 22.58 11.94 -7.04
CA LYS A 130 22.95 13.26 -7.54
C LYS A 130 23.85 14.00 -6.54
N ALA A 131 23.51 13.98 -5.26
CA ALA A 131 24.32 14.59 -4.21
C ALA A 131 25.73 13.98 -4.13
N ALA A 132 25.83 12.65 -4.18
CA ALA A 132 27.12 11.94 -4.16
C ALA A 132 28.01 12.30 -5.36
N ASN A 133 27.44 12.37 -6.57
CA ASN A 133 28.19 12.72 -7.77
C ASN A 133 28.64 14.19 -7.78
N SER A 134 27.81 15.10 -7.26
CA SER A 134 28.17 16.52 -7.12
C SER A 134 29.31 16.78 -6.13
N SER A 135 29.55 15.85 -5.20
CA SER A 135 30.65 15.96 -4.22
C SER A 135 32.01 15.48 -4.74
N SER A 136 32.05 14.79 -5.89
CA SER A 136 33.28 14.24 -6.48
C SER A 136 33.89 15.13 -7.58
N ASP A 137 33.12 16.08 -8.14
CA ASP A 137 33.58 17.05 -9.12
C ASP A 137 33.27 18.48 -8.63
N SER A 138 34.32 19.29 -8.45
CA SER A 138 34.37 20.73 -8.12
C SER A 138 34.53 21.17 -6.64
N VAL A 139 35.73 21.67 -6.38
CA VAL A 139 35.99 22.78 -5.45
C VAL A 139 35.29 23.99 -6.04
N GLU A 140 34.19 24.46 -5.47
CA GLU A 140 33.81 25.88 -5.47
C GLU A 140 32.69 26.15 -4.44
N GLU A 141 32.89 27.24 -3.70
CA GLU A 141 32.06 27.71 -2.59
C GLU A 141 30.66 28.15 -3.04
N LEU A 142 29.72 28.15 -2.07
CA LEU A 142 28.38 28.77 -2.10
C LEU A 142 27.25 27.99 -2.81
N ASN A 143 26.69 27.00 -2.09
CA ASN A 143 25.25 26.91 -1.79
C ASN A 143 24.95 25.62 -1.02
N SER A 144 25.20 25.63 0.29
CA SER A 144 24.85 24.52 1.19
C SER A 144 23.35 24.41 1.49
N SER A 145 22.47 25.07 0.71
CA SER A 145 21.03 25.15 0.98
C SER A 145 20.14 24.59 -0.12
N SER A 146 20.69 24.06 -1.23
CA SER A 146 19.88 23.55 -2.35
C SER A 146 19.78 22.02 -2.41
N VAL A 147 20.67 21.26 -1.76
CA VAL A 147 20.66 19.80 -1.81
C VAL A 147 19.65 19.19 -0.83
N GLU A 148 19.37 19.87 0.29
CA GLU A 148 18.30 19.47 1.22
C GLU A 148 16.89 19.74 0.66
N ALA A 149 16.76 20.58 -0.38
CA ALA A 149 15.46 21.01 -0.90
C ALA A 149 14.81 20.02 -1.89
N GLU A 150 15.54 19.01 -2.38
CA GLU A 150 15.01 17.98 -3.29
C GLU A 150 14.75 16.63 -2.61
N ARG A 151 15.15 16.43 -1.35
CA ARG A 151 14.86 15.17 -0.65
C ARG A 151 13.47 15.20 -0.07
N GLU A 152 12.75 14.09 -0.26
CA GLU A 152 11.49 13.85 0.43
C GLU A 152 11.72 13.78 1.94
N ASP A 153 10.68 14.05 2.73
CA ASP A 153 10.76 13.95 4.18
C ASP A 153 11.27 12.56 4.58
N PRO A 154 12.37 12.45 5.34
CA PRO A 154 12.94 11.16 5.72
C PRO A 154 11.94 10.28 6.48
N GLU A 155 10.97 10.87 7.18
CA GLU A 155 9.92 10.10 7.84
C GLU A 155 8.96 9.47 6.83
N ILE A 156 8.60 10.18 5.76
CA ILE A 156 7.78 9.66 4.65
C ILE A 156 8.53 8.54 3.92
N VAL A 157 9.81 8.75 3.60
CA VAL A 157 10.66 7.74 2.94
C VAL A 157 10.75 6.48 3.80
N ASN A 158 11.02 6.62 5.11
CA ASN A 158 11.10 5.49 6.03
C ASN A 158 9.76 4.76 6.17
N ARG A 159 8.63 5.47 6.19
CA ARG A 159 7.29 4.85 6.22
C ARG A 159 7.00 4.09 4.93
N CYS A 160 7.33 4.62 3.76
CA CYS A 160 7.21 3.91 2.49
C CYS A 160 8.09 2.66 2.46
N ALA A 161 9.36 2.77 2.87
CA ALA A 161 10.29 1.64 2.93
C ALA A 161 9.78 0.54 3.87
N HIS A 162 9.35 0.92 5.07
CA HIS A 162 8.79 -0.01 6.04
C HIS A 162 7.51 -0.68 5.53
N SER A 163 6.64 0.07 4.85
CA SER A 163 5.40 -0.46 4.28
C SER A 163 5.66 -1.53 3.23
N VAL A 164 6.61 -1.28 2.33
CA VAL A 164 6.98 -2.25 1.30
C VAL A 164 7.64 -3.49 1.91
N CYS A 165 8.47 -3.33 2.94
CA CYS A 165 9.02 -4.47 3.70
C CYS A 165 7.91 -5.30 4.36
N LEU A 166 6.99 -4.67 5.10
CA LEU A 166 5.86 -5.35 5.75
C LEU A 166 4.94 -6.05 4.74
N LEU A 167 4.72 -5.45 3.56
CA LEU A 167 3.98 -6.08 2.47
C LEU A 167 4.66 -7.38 2.03
N CYS A 168 5.98 -7.36 1.83
CA CYS A 168 6.74 -8.56 1.48
C CYS A 168 6.73 -9.61 2.60
N GLU A 169 6.85 -9.19 3.86
CA GLU A 169 6.84 -10.09 5.02
C GLU A 169 5.48 -10.76 5.25
N SER A 170 4.39 -10.05 4.98
CA SER A 170 3.02 -10.55 5.16
C SER A 170 2.57 -11.45 4.01
N ALA A 171 2.81 -11.05 2.77
CA ALA A 171 2.34 -11.78 1.60
C ALA A 171 3.32 -12.87 1.12
N GLN A 172 4.60 -12.77 1.50
CA GLN A 172 5.67 -13.76 1.30
C GLN A 172 5.66 -14.39 -0.11
N ARG A 173 5.67 -15.73 -0.18
CA ARG A 173 5.71 -16.50 -1.42
C ARG A 173 4.53 -16.22 -2.34
N SER A 174 3.36 -15.89 -1.80
CA SER A 174 2.16 -15.62 -2.60
C SER A 174 2.33 -14.38 -3.46
N LEU A 175 2.98 -13.34 -2.92
CA LEU A 175 3.28 -12.12 -3.65
C LEU A 175 4.18 -12.42 -4.85
N TRP A 176 5.29 -13.13 -4.62
CA TRP A 176 6.24 -13.45 -5.70
C TRP A 176 5.62 -14.33 -6.79
N MET A 177 4.75 -15.27 -6.43
CA MET A 177 4.09 -16.15 -7.40
C MET A 177 3.01 -15.45 -8.22
N LYS A 178 2.31 -14.47 -7.65
CA LYS A 178 1.19 -13.76 -8.31
C LYS A 178 1.61 -12.45 -8.97
N TRP A 179 2.63 -11.79 -8.43
CA TRP A 179 3.09 -10.45 -8.81
C TRP A 179 4.63 -10.40 -8.91
N PRO A 180 5.27 -11.25 -9.74
CA PRO A 180 6.73 -11.30 -9.83
C PRO A 180 7.33 -9.96 -10.26
N GLU A 181 6.72 -9.26 -11.21
CA GLU A 181 7.21 -7.96 -11.69
C GLU A 181 7.16 -6.90 -10.58
N LEU A 182 6.12 -6.91 -9.75
CA LEU A 182 6.02 -5.99 -8.60
C LEU A 182 7.09 -6.30 -7.55
N CYS A 183 7.38 -7.58 -7.30
CA CYS A 183 8.48 -7.97 -6.42
C CYS A 183 9.84 -7.48 -6.94
N ASP A 184 10.07 -7.56 -8.26
CA ASP A 184 11.29 -7.08 -8.88
C ASP A 184 11.42 -5.54 -8.75
N GLU A 185 10.33 -4.79 -8.98
CA GLU A 185 10.27 -3.34 -8.77
C GLU A 185 10.59 -2.97 -7.30
N ILE A 186 9.95 -3.65 -6.34
CA ILE A 186 10.21 -3.47 -4.91
C ILE A 186 11.69 -3.70 -4.57
N TYR A 187 12.26 -4.80 -5.06
CA TYR A 187 13.65 -5.14 -4.78
C TYR A 187 14.63 -4.12 -5.39
N ALA A 188 14.34 -3.65 -6.60
CA ALA A 188 15.13 -2.61 -7.27
C ALA A 188 15.13 -1.28 -6.50
N ALA A 189 13.99 -0.90 -5.92
CA ALA A 189 13.86 0.34 -5.15
C ALA A 189 14.48 0.26 -3.74
N ILE A 190 14.32 -0.87 -3.04
CA ILE A 190 14.84 -1.02 -1.66
C ILE A 190 16.36 -1.20 -1.61
N LYS A 191 16.95 -1.88 -2.60
CA LYS A 191 18.38 -2.21 -2.58
C LYS A 191 19.29 -0.97 -2.43
N PRO A 192 19.10 0.14 -3.19
CA PRO A 192 19.86 1.37 -2.99
C PRO A 192 19.59 2.01 -1.63
N CYS A 193 18.34 1.96 -1.13
CA CYS A 193 18.00 2.47 0.19
C CYS A 193 18.86 1.83 1.29
N ILE A 194 19.04 0.50 1.27
CA ILE A 194 19.87 -0.21 2.27
C ILE A 194 21.36 0.09 2.10
N THR A 195 21.83 0.25 0.87
CA THR A 195 23.26 0.29 0.55
C THR A 195 23.86 1.70 0.50
N HIS A 196 23.03 2.74 0.30
CA HIS A 196 23.48 4.11 0.08
C HIS A 196 22.87 5.13 1.05
N ASN A 197 21.84 4.77 1.83
CA ASN A 197 21.13 5.73 2.67
C ASN A 197 21.70 5.77 4.11
N GLN A 198 22.27 6.92 4.50
CA GLN A 198 22.72 7.17 5.88
C GLN A 198 21.55 7.50 6.84
N VAL A 199 20.34 7.70 6.31
CA VAL A 199 19.17 8.23 7.04
C VAL A 199 18.17 7.15 7.45
N ILE A 200 18.30 5.92 6.94
CA ILE A 200 17.49 4.79 7.42
C ILE A 200 17.99 4.45 8.82
N THR A 201 17.34 5.02 9.82
CA THR A 201 17.51 4.61 11.22
C THR A 201 17.04 3.18 11.28
N GLY A 202 17.98 2.24 11.31
CA GLY A 202 17.74 0.80 11.41
C GLY A 202 17.12 0.39 12.74
N PHE A 203 15.96 0.95 13.10
CA PHE A 203 15.10 0.41 14.13
C PHE A 203 14.47 -0.87 13.59
N VAL A 204 15.29 -1.92 13.59
CA VAL A 204 14.79 -3.28 13.73
C VAL A 204 14.17 -3.32 15.11
N LEU A 205 12.84 -3.40 15.19
CA LEU A 205 12.18 -3.89 16.40
C LEU A 205 12.69 -5.32 16.62
N SER A 206 13.81 -5.45 17.33
CA SER A 206 14.22 -6.69 17.94
C SER A 206 13.14 -7.02 18.98
N SER A 207 12.23 -7.90 18.60
CA SER A 207 11.16 -8.37 19.46
C SER A 207 11.70 -8.92 20.79
N ILE A 208 10.83 -8.82 21.81
CA ILE A 208 10.74 -9.61 23.05
C ILE A 208 11.48 -9.03 24.27
N ASP A 209 10.71 -8.62 25.27
CA ASP A 209 10.95 -8.99 26.67
C ASP A 209 9.61 -9.15 27.43
N CYS A 210 9.37 -10.40 27.85
CA CYS A 210 8.45 -10.96 28.86
C CYS A 210 6.94 -10.63 28.83
#